data_AF-A0A6M3IR31-F1
#
_entry.id   AF-A0A6M3IR31-F1
#
_cell.length_a   1.000
_cell.length_b   1.000
_cell.length_c   1.000
_cell.angle_alpha   90.00
_cell.angle_beta   90.00
_cell.angle_gamma   90.00
#
_symmetry.space_group_name_H-M   'P 1'
#
loop_
_entity.id
_entity.type
_entity.pdbx_description
1 polymer ?
#
loop_
_entity_poly.entity_id
_entity_poly.type
_entity_poly.pdbx_seq_one_letter_code
_entity_poly.pdbx_strand_id
1 'polypeptide(L)'
;MEIVEIAKMIEAKIKSLELGREILKEYAQEKAETIGTYDKAMAKTIIALKNGAEFNLDGHVVKNPLTTVTERIARGICFQEKIDMELAEAKYKNAIVGMSAISSELNGYQSIFRHLEERG
;
A
#
# COMPACT_ATOMS: atom_id res chain seq x y z
N MET A 1 9.58 15.41 -37.40
CA MET A 1 10.31 14.36 -36.64
C MET A 1 9.97 14.47 -35.16
N GLU A 2 10.07 15.65 -34.57
CA GLU A 2 9.75 15.95 -33.16
C GLU A 2 8.28 15.65 -32.75
N ILE A 3 7.29 15.98 -33.59
CA ILE A 3 5.86 15.66 -33.33
C ILE A 3 5.64 14.15 -33.17
N VAL A 4 6.30 13.33 -33.99
CA VAL A 4 6.17 11.86 -33.95
C VAL A 4 6.82 11.29 -32.68
N GLU A 5 7.92 11.88 -32.22
CA GLU A 5 8.57 11.48 -30.97
C GLU A 5 7.70 11.79 -29.76
N ILE A 6 7.09 12.97 -29.71
CA ILE A 6 6.19 13.35 -28.61
C ILE A 6 4.93 12.48 -28.61
N ALA A 7 4.36 12.16 -29.79
CA ALA A 7 3.25 11.23 -29.89
C ALA A 7 3.59 9.85 -29.29
N LYS A 8 4.79 9.33 -29.54
CA LYS A 8 5.28 8.09 -28.93
C LYS A 8 5.41 8.19 -27.41
N MET A 9 5.88 9.33 -26.90
CA MET A 9 5.98 9.56 -25.45
C MET A 9 4.60 9.61 -24.77
N ILE A 10 3.62 10.26 -25.42
CA ILE A 10 2.21 10.27 -24.98
C ILE A 10 1.68 8.83 -24.90
N GLU A 11 1.84 8.04 -25.97
CA GLU A 11 1.39 6.65 -26.01
C GLU A 11 2.06 5.79 -24.92
N ALA A 12 3.37 5.97 -24.70
CA ALA A 12 4.11 5.27 -23.66
C ALA A 12 3.59 5.59 -22.25
N LYS A 13 3.26 6.86 -21.97
CA LYS A 13 2.69 7.29 -20.69
C LYS A 13 1.27 6.76 -20.48
N ILE A 14 0.44 6.71 -21.53
CA ILE A 14 -0.89 6.09 -21.48
C ILE A 14 -0.78 4.61 -21.11
N LYS A 15 0.10 3.84 -21.78
CA LYS A 15 0.34 2.43 -21.44
C LYS A 15 0.84 2.25 -20.00
N SER A 16 1.68 3.17 -19.53
CA SER A 16 2.17 3.15 -18.14
C SER A 16 1.05 3.40 -17.13
N LEU A 17 0.09 4.29 -17.43
CA LEU A 17 -1.09 4.53 -16.60
C LEU A 17 -2.02 3.32 -16.57
N GLU A 18 -2.22 2.64 -17.71
CA GLU A 18 -3.03 1.42 -17.78
C GLU A 18 -2.44 0.30 -16.91
N LEU A 19 -1.13 0.06 -17.02
CA LEU A 19 -0.43 -0.90 -16.17
C LEU A 19 -0.50 -0.49 -14.69
N GLY A 20 -0.24 0.79 -14.40
CA GLY A 20 -0.30 1.34 -13.04
C GLY A 20 -1.67 1.14 -12.39
N ARG A 21 -2.75 1.24 -13.17
CA ARG A 21 -4.11 1.01 -12.68
C ARG A 21 -4.34 -0.43 -12.24
N GLU A 22 -3.84 -1.41 -12.99
CA GLU A 22 -4.00 -2.82 -12.60
C GLU A 22 -3.17 -3.14 -11.35
N ILE A 23 -1.93 -2.65 -11.27
CA ILE A 23 -1.10 -2.76 -10.07
C ILE A 23 -1.78 -2.10 -8.86
N LEU A 24 -2.42 -0.95 -9.06
CA LEU A 24 -3.12 -0.26 -7.97
C LEU A 24 -4.29 -1.08 -7.42
N LYS A 25 -5.01 -1.83 -8.27
CA LYS A 25 -6.05 -2.75 -7.81
C LYS A 25 -5.47 -3.88 -6.95
N GLU A 26 -4.36 -4.45 -7.37
CA GLU A 26 -3.65 -5.49 -6.61
C GLU A 26 -3.22 -4.96 -5.23
N TYR A 27 -2.61 -3.78 -5.17
CA TYR A 27 -2.23 -3.16 -3.90
C TYR A 27 -3.42 -2.77 -3.03
N ALA A 28 -4.55 -2.37 -3.62
CA ALA A 28 -5.78 -2.12 -2.87
C ALA A 28 -6.29 -3.40 -2.20
N GLN A 29 -6.24 -4.52 -2.92
CA GLN A 29 -6.62 -5.83 -2.39
C GLN A 29 -5.65 -6.30 -1.30
N GLU A 30 -4.34 -6.25 -1.54
CA GLU A 30 -3.30 -6.59 -0.55
C GLU A 30 -3.47 -5.76 0.73
N LYS A 31 -3.74 -4.46 0.60
CA LYS A 31 -4.02 -3.58 1.74
C LYS A 31 -5.26 -4.04 2.53
N ALA A 32 -6.36 -4.37 1.85
CA ALA A 32 -7.58 -4.82 2.53
C ALA A 32 -7.37 -6.16 3.25
N GLU A 33 -6.66 -7.10 2.62
CA GLU A 33 -6.37 -8.42 3.18
C GLU A 33 -5.45 -8.35 4.40
N THR A 34 -4.42 -7.52 4.35
CA THR A 34 -3.48 -7.32 5.47
C THR A 34 -4.14 -6.63 6.67
N ILE A 35 -5.03 -5.66 6.45
CA ILE A 35 -5.87 -5.07 7.51
C ILE A 35 -6.69 -6.17 8.20
N GLY A 36 -7.42 -6.97 7.43
CA GLY A 36 -8.23 -8.04 7.98
C GLY A 36 -7.41 -9.11 8.72
N THR A 37 -6.19 -9.38 8.23
CA THR A 37 -5.26 -10.33 8.85
C THR A 37 -4.78 -9.81 10.20
N TYR A 38 -4.33 -8.56 10.27
CA TYR A 38 -3.89 -7.93 11.51
C TYR A 38 -5.03 -7.86 12.55
N ASP A 39 -6.23 -7.40 12.16
CA ASP A 39 -7.36 -7.29 13.07
C ASP A 39 -7.78 -8.67 13.63
N LYS A 40 -7.78 -9.70 12.77
CA LYS A 40 -8.06 -11.08 13.18
C LYS A 40 -6.98 -11.64 14.11
N ALA A 41 -5.71 -11.39 13.82
CA ALA A 41 -4.59 -11.80 14.68
C ALA A 41 -4.70 -11.15 16.06
N MET A 42 -4.91 -9.83 16.10
CA MET A 42 -5.12 -9.07 17.33
C MET A 42 -6.28 -9.62 18.16
N ALA A 43 -7.45 -9.84 17.55
CA ALA A 43 -8.61 -10.37 18.24
C ALA A 43 -8.35 -11.76 18.83
N LYS A 44 -7.75 -12.67 18.04
CA LYS A 44 -7.38 -14.02 18.49
C LYS A 44 -6.39 -13.98 19.65
N THR A 45 -5.36 -13.15 19.56
CA THR A 45 -4.33 -13.02 20.60
C THR A 45 -4.92 -12.47 21.90
N ILE A 46 -5.79 -11.46 21.84
CA ILE A 46 -6.48 -10.94 23.02
C ILE A 46 -7.36 -12.01 23.67
N ILE A 47 -8.13 -12.77 22.88
CA ILE A 47 -8.98 -13.86 23.40
C ILE A 47 -8.10 -14.94 24.06
N ALA A 48 -7.00 -15.33 23.41
CA ALA A 48 -6.10 -16.34 23.92
C ALA A 48 -5.43 -15.90 25.24
N LEU A 49 -4.93 -14.67 25.32
CA LEU A 49 -4.33 -14.10 26.54
C LEU A 49 -5.34 -14.07 27.70
N LYS A 50 -6.59 -13.68 27.44
CA LYS A 50 -7.68 -13.68 28.44
C LYS A 50 -8.04 -15.09 28.91
N ASN A 51 -7.91 -16.09 28.04
CA ASN A 51 -8.11 -17.49 28.39
C ASN A 51 -6.88 -18.14 29.05
N GLY A 52 -5.84 -17.35 29.35
CA GLY A 52 -4.64 -17.83 30.04
C GLY A 52 -3.65 -18.58 29.14
N ALA A 53 -3.76 -18.45 27.81
CA ALA A 53 -2.75 -18.96 26.90
C ALA A 53 -1.41 -18.24 27.11
N GLU A 54 -0.33 -18.97 26.90
CA GLU A 54 1.04 -18.48 27.03
C GLU A 54 1.56 -18.04 25.67
N PHE A 55 2.17 -16.85 25.62
CA PHE A 55 2.83 -16.32 24.44
C PHE A 55 4.27 -15.97 24.76
N ASN A 56 5.17 -16.13 23.79
CA ASN A 56 6.54 -15.66 23.90
C ASN A 56 6.65 -14.31 23.18
N LEU A 57 7.12 -13.30 23.90
CA LEU A 57 7.42 -11.97 23.38
C LEU A 57 8.87 -11.64 23.72
N ASP A 58 9.74 -11.61 22.72
CA ASP A 58 11.18 -11.32 22.87
C ASP A 58 11.89 -12.15 23.95
N GLY A 59 11.56 -13.43 24.06
CA GLY A 59 12.13 -14.34 25.06
C GLY A 59 11.42 -14.32 26.42
N HIS A 60 10.42 -13.45 26.60
CA HIS A 60 9.60 -13.39 27.81
C HIS A 60 8.27 -14.12 27.61
N VAL A 61 7.96 -15.03 28.54
CA VAL A 61 6.66 -15.70 28.57
C VAL A 61 5.64 -14.77 29.21
N VAL A 62 4.58 -14.45 28.45
CA VAL A 62 3.46 -13.67 28.92
C VAL A 62 2.24 -14.58 29.07
N LYS A 63 1.63 -14.55 30.25
CA LYS A 63 0.43 -15.32 30.59
C LYS A 63 -0.51 -14.49 31.44
N ASN A 64 -1.79 -14.50 31.08
CA ASN A 64 -2.86 -13.82 31.83
C ASN A 64 -2.50 -12.39 32.30
N PRO A 65 -2.07 -11.50 31.37
CA PRO A 65 -1.70 -10.14 31.74
C PRO A 65 -2.91 -9.35 32.27
N LEU A 66 -2.67 -8.27 33.00
CA LEU A 66 -3.73 -7.36 33.44
C LEU A 66 -4.51 -6.84 32.22
N THR A 67 -5.83 -6.69 32.37
CA THR A 67 -6.73 -6.25 31.29
C THR A 67 -6.28 -4.92 30.67
N THR A 68 -5.75 -4.00 31.48
CA THR A 68 -5.28 -2.67 31.05
C THR A 68 -4.06 -2.71 30.14
N VAL A 69 -3.25 -3.78 30.18
CA VAL A 69 -2.04 -3.94 29.36
C VAL A 69 -2.15 -5.02 28.29
N THR A 70 -3.21 -5.84 28.34
CA THR A 70 -3.44 -6.97 27.42
C THR A 70 -3.41 -6.52 25.96
N GLU A 71 -4.04 -5.40 25.63
CA GLU A 71 -4.07 -4.89 24.24
C GLU A 71 -2.69 -4.44 23.76
N ARG A 72 -1.88 -3.82 24.64
CA ARG A 72 -0.51 -3.40 24.30
C ARG A 72 0.40 -4.60 24.06
N ILE A 73 0.26 -5.64 24.89
CA ILE A 73 0.98 -6.90 24.74
C ILE A 73 0.55 -7.62 23.46
N ALA A 74 -0.76 -7.68 23.17
CA ALA A 74 -1.26 -8.29 21.95
C ALA A 74 -0.73 -7.59 20.69
N ARG A 75 -0.60 -6.25 20.72
CA ARG A 75 0.08 -5.50 19.63
C ARG A 75 1.54 -5.88 19.48
N GLY A 76 2.25 -6.07 20.59
CA GLY A 76 3.64 -6.55 20.56
C GLY A 76 3.76 -7.96 19.99
N ILE A 77 2.83 -8.85 20.33
CA ILE A 77 2.79 -10.22 19.78
C ILE A 77 2.48 -10.22 18.28
N CYS A 78 1.51 -9.41 17.85
CA CYS A 78 1.07 -9.31 16.45
C CYS A 78 1.84 -8.22 15.67
N PHE A 79 3.10 -7.96 16.05
CA PHE A 79 3.87 -6.85 15.48
C PHE A 79 4.16 -7.08 13.98
N GLN A 80 4.35 -8.33 13.57
CA GLN A 80 4.67 -8.65 12.18
C GLN A 80 3.48 -8.35 11.27
N GLU A 81 2.28 -8.76 11.66
CA GLU A 81 1.06 -8.45 10.91
C GLU A 81 0.80 -6.94 10.85
N LYS A 82 1.19 -6.20 11.89
CA LYS A 82 1.13 -4.73 11.90
C LYS A 82 2.09 -4.12 10.88
N ILE A 83 3.33 -4.61 10.83
CA ILE A 83 4.33 -4.19 9.84
C ILE A 83 3.82 -4.47 8.42
N ASP A 84 3.29 -5.66 8.18
CA ASP A 84 2.81 -6.07 6.87
C ASP A 84 1.65 -5.19 6.39
N MET A 85 0.72 -4.86 7.30
CA MET A 85 -0.38 -3.94 7.03
C MET A 85 0.12 -2.52 6.70
N GLU A 86 1.08 -1.99 7.47
CA GLU A 86 1.64 -0.66 7.22
C GLU A 86 2.43 -0.60 5.91
N LEU A 87 3.14 -1.68 5.58
CA LEU A 87 3.86 -1.80 4.31
C LEU A 87 2.89 -1.82 3.12
N ALA A 88 1.82 -2.61 3.20
CA ALA A 88 0.79 -2.66 2.16
C ALA A 88 0.12 -1.29 1.98
N GLU A 89 -0.16 -0.57 3.07
CA GLU A 89 -0.68 0.79 3.00
C GLU A 89 0.31 1.76 2.33
N ALA A 90 1.59 1.69 2.69
CA ALA A 90 2.63 2.53 2.10
C ALA A 90 2.80 2.27 0.60
N LYS A 91 2.83 0.99 0.18
CA LYS A 91 2.85 0.59 -1.24
C LYS A 91 1.67 1.18 -2.01
N TYR A 92 0.46 1.02 -1.48
CA TYR A 92 -0.75 1.55 -2.11
C TYR A 92 -0.69 3.07 -2.27
N LYS A 93 -0.31 3.82 -1.21
CA LYS A 93 -0.15 5.28 -1.28
C LYS A 93 0.92 5.70 -2.28
N ASN A 94 2.06 5.00 -2.29
CA ASN A 94 3.15 5.29 -3.21
C ASN A 94 2.72 5.10 -4.67
N ALA A 95 1.98 4.04 -4.97
CA ALA A 95 1.44 3.79 -6.31
C ALA A 95 0.49 4.90 -6.79
N ILE A 96 -0.38 5.42 -5.91
CA ILE A 96 -1.25 6.57 -6.22
C ILE A 96 -0.42 7.80 -6.60
N VAL A 97 0.60 8.11 -5.80
CA VAL A 97 1.50 9.25 -6.06
C VAL A 97 2.24 9.07 -7.38
N GLY A 98 2.75 7.86 -7.66
CA GLY A 98 3.40 7.53 -8.92
C GLY A 98 2.47 7.72 -10.13
N MET A 99 1.22 7.26 -10.05
CA MET A 99 0.22 7.48 -11.12
C MET A 99 -0.08 8.96 -11.34
N SER A 100 -0.16 9.76 -10.26
CA SER A 100 -0.36 11.21 -10.35
C SER A 100 0.80 11.91 -11.07
N ALA A 101 2.04 11.47 -10.80
CA ALA A 101 3.21 11.98 -11.49
C ALA A 101 3.18 11.66 -12.99
N ILE A 102 2.87 10.40 -13.36
CA ILE A 102 2.75 9.99 -14.77
C ILE A 102 1.65 10.78 -15.49
N SER A 103 0.51 11.02 -14.83
CA SER A 103 -0.59 11.84 -15.36
C SER A 103 -0.15 13.28 -15.61
N SER A 104 0.63 13.85 -14.69
CA SER A 104 1.18 15.20 -14.83
C SER A 104 2.18 15.30 -15.99
N GLU A 105 3.03 14.30 -16.17
CA GLU A 105 3.95 14.20 -17.32
C GLU A 105 3.20 14.07 -18.65
N LEU A 106 2.15 13.24 -18.70
CA LEU A 106 1.28 13.09 -19.86
C LEU A 106 0.66 14.42 -20.29
N ASN A 107 0.11 15.17 -19.32
CA ASN A 107 -0.44 16.50 -19.58
C ASN A 107 0.62 17.47 -20.14
N GLY A 108 1.85 17.40 -19.61
CA GLY A 108 2.99 18.15 -20.15
C GLY A 108 3.26 17.83 -21.62
N TYR A 109 3.38 16.54 -21.96
CA TYR A 109 3.59 16.13 -23.35
C TYR A 109 2.44 16.52 -24.28
N GLN A 110 1.18 16.39 -23.84
CA GLN A 110 0.02 16.82 -24.63
C GLN A 110 0.00 18.32 -24.88
N SER A 111 0.42 19.14 -23.91
CA SER A 111 0.55 20.58 -24.09
C SER A 111 1.63 20.93 -25.12
N ILE A 112 2.80 20.28 -25.05
CA ILE A 112 3.88 20.49 -26.02
C ILE A 112 3.42 20.07 -27.42
N PHE A 113 2.77 18.92 -27.53
CA PHE A 113 2.25 18.41 -28.80
C PHE A 113 1.31 19.41 -29.48
N ARG A 114 0.34 19.96 -28.72
CA ARG A 114 -0.61 20.96 -29.24
C ARG A 114 0.09 22.20 -29.78
N HIS A 115 1.08 22.72 -29.05
CA HIS A 115 1.83 23.89 -29.50
C HIS A 115 2.68 23.65 -30.75
N LEU A 116 3.17 22.43 -30.94
CA LEU A 116 3.91 22.06 -32.15
C LEU A 116 2.98 21.86 -33.34
N GLU A 117 1.77 21.32 -33.12
CA GLU A 117 0.74 21.18 -34.14
C GLU A 117 0.21 22.53 -34.63
N GLU A 118 0.04 23.52 -33.74
CA GLU A 118 -0.38 24.89 -34.09
C GLU A 118 0.68 25.68 -34.88
N ARG A 119 1.94 25.25 -34.84
CA ARG A 119 3.09 25.93 -35.48
C ARG A 119 3.54 25.29 -36.79
N GLY A 120 3.09 24.07 -37.09
CA GLY A 120 3.43 23.31 -38.30
C GLY A 120 2.36 23.46 -39.38
#